data_AF-A0A3P8JE95-F1
#
_entry.id   AF-A0A3P8JE95-F1
#
_cell.length_a   1.000
_cell.length_b   1.000
_cell.length_c   1.000
_cell.angle_alpha   90.00
_cell.angle_beta   90.00
_cell.angle_gamma   90.00
#
_symmetry.space_group_name_H-M   'P 1'
#
loop_
_entity.id
_entity.type
_entity.pdbx_description
1 polymer ?
#
loop_
_entity_poly.entity_id
_entity_poly.type
_entity_poly.pdbx_seq_one_letter_code
_entity_poly.pdbx_strand_id
1 'polypeptide(L)'
;MERKTLEDRFRLEGSEGAAMIFTGGVCGDLPGGAFLYTNQETLSFGIVCPLSSLGKGAVPASGLLDRLKSHPALRPLLQDSETLGIRRASGT
;
A
#
# COMPACT_ATOMS: atom_id res chain seq x y z
N MET A 1 -7.16 -10.43 9.13
CA MET A 1 -7.51 -11.10 7.85
C MET A 1 -7.04 -12.54 7.95
N GLU A 2 -7.89 -13.49 7.55
CA GLU A 2 -7.53 -14.91 7.52
C GLU A 2 -6.63 -15.23 6.30
N ARG A 3 -5.74 -16.23 6.45
CA ARG A 3 -4.81 -16.65 5.39
C ARG A 3 -5.52 -17.02 4.09
N LYS A 4 -6.62 -17.77 4.17
CA LYS A 4 -7.41 -18.19 3.00
C LYS A 4 -7.97 -16.99 2.23
N THR A 5 -8.45 -15.97 2.93
CA THR A 5 -8.93 -14.72 2.31
C THR A 5 -7.82 -13.97 1.59
N LEU A 6 -6.59 -13.98 2.12
CA LEU A 6 -5.42 -13.44 1.44
C LEU A 6 -5.13 -14.26 0.16
N GLU A 7 -5.03 -15.58 0.27
CA GLU A 7 -4.78 -16.48 -0.86
C GLU A 7 -5.81 -16.29 -1.99
N ASP A 8 -7.11 -16.24 -1.65
CA ASP A 8 -8.19 -16.05 -2.63
C ASP A 8 -8.12 -14.68 -3.33
N ARG A 9 -7.77 -13.61 -2.60
CA ARG A 9 -7.67 -12.24 -3.15
C ARG A 9 -6.49 -12.06 -4.08
N PHE A 10 -5.36 -12.69 -3.75
CA PHE A 10 -4.11 -12.55 -4.50
C PHE A 10 -3.83 -13.73 -5.45
N ARG A 11 -4.72 -14.74 -5.47
CA ARG A 11 -4.61 -15.96 -6.28
C ARG A 11 -3.31 -16.71 -6.00
N LEU A 12 -3.05 -16.96 -4.72
CA LEU A 12 -1.84 -17.62 -4.24
C LEU A 12 -2.12 -19.06 -3.81
N GLU A 13 -1.15 -19.94 -4.02
CA GLU A 13 -1.16 -21.32 -3.55
C GLU A 13 0.06 -21.62 -2.63
N GLY A 14 -0.18 -22.35 -1.54
CA GLY A 14 0.90 -22.83 -0.66
C GLY A 14 1.74 -21.71 -0.03
N SER A 15 2.98 -21.56 -0.48
CA SER A 15 3.94 -20.58 0.04
C SER A 15 4.23 -19.42 -0.94
N GLU A 16 3.35 -19.20 -1.90
CA GLU A 16 3.47 -18.10 -2.85
C GLU A 16 3.23 -16.72 -2.21
N GLY A 17 3.67 -15.69 -2.92
CA GLY A 17 3.42 -14.30 -2.56
C GLY A 17 3.24 -13.42 -3.79
N ALA A 18 2.50 -12.34 -3.63
CA ALA A 18 2.30 -11.31 -4.64
C ALA A 18 3.05 -10.03 -4.27
N ALA A 19 3.62 -9.41 -5.30
CA ALA A 19 4.18 -8.07 -5.25
C ALA A 19 3.54 -7.20 -6.31
N MET A 20 2.94 -6.09 -5.88
CA MET A 20 2.25 -5.14 -6.74
C MET A 20 2.89 -3.77 -6.61
N ILE A 21 3.18 -3.15 -7.74
CA ILE A 21 3.65 -1.77 -7.82
C ILE A 21 2.58 -0.97 -8.56
N PHE A 22 2.18 0.15 -7.96
CA PHE A 22 1.22 1.08 -8.52
C PHE A 22 1.95 2.36 -8.89
N THR A 23 1.71 2.83 -10.11
CA THR A 23 2.25 4.08 -10.62
C THR A 23 1.10 4.98 -11.11
N GLY A 24 1.39 6.27 -11.31
CA GLY A 24 0.40 7.26 -11.73
C GLY A 24 -0.17 8.05 -10.55
N GLY A 25 -1.46 8.42 -10.63
CA GLY A 25 -2.11 9.37 -9.72
C GLY A 25 -2.30 8.93 -8.25
N VAL A 26 -1.64 7.86 -7.81
CA VAL A 26 -1.68 7.38 -6.42
C VAL A 26 -1.10 8.39 -5.42
N CYS A 27 -0.19 9.25 -5.88
CA CYS A 27 0.38 10.36 -5.11
C CYS A 27 -0.18 11.74 -5.52
N GLY A 28 -1.30 11.78 -6.27
CA GLY A 28 -1.77 13.01 -6.91
C GLY A 28 -0.78 13.48 -8.00
N ASP A 29 -0.47 14.78 -8.00
CA ASP A 29 0.48 15.40 -8.95
C ASP A 29 1.95 15.21 -8.55
N LEU A 30 2.22 14.61 -7.38
CA LEU A 30 3.58 14.41 -6.91
C LEU A 30 4.21 13.18 -7.59
N PRO A 31 5.49 13.26 -7.99
CA PRO A 31 6.20 12.09 -8.49
C PRO A 31 6.26 11.04 -7.39
N GLY A 32 5.77 9.84 -7.68
CA GLY A 32 5.73 8.76 -6.72
C GLY A 32 4.94 7.57 -7.21
N GLY A 33 4.86 6.57 -6.35
CA GLY A 33 4.11 5.35 -6.58
C GLY A 33 3.63 4.76 -5.26
N ALA A 34 3.06 3.57 -5.34
CA ALA A 34 2.73 2.78 -4.18
C ALA A 34 3.16 1.33 -4.39
N PHE A 35 3.28 0.59 -3.30
CA PHE A 35 3.54 -0.83 -3.33
C PHE A 35 2.54 -1.58 -2.45
N LEU A 36 2.34 -2.85 -2.74
CA LEU A 36 1.70 -3.81 -1.87
C LEU A 36 2.41 -5.17 -1.99
N TYR A 37 2.68 -5.78 -0.84
CA TYR A 37 3.27 -7.10 -0.70
C TYR A 37 2.42 -7.96 0.21
N THR A 38 2.29 -9.23 -0.16
CA THR A 38 1.73 -10.25 0.73
C THR A 38 2.82 -10.88 1.57
N ASN A 39 2.63 -10.87 2.89
CA ASN A 39 3.35 -11.75 3.81
C ASN A 39 2.49 -13.00 4.05
N GLN A 40 2.94 -13.90 4.94
CA GLN A 40 2.22 -15.15 5.24
C GLN A 40 0.80 -14.92 5.82
N GLU A 41 0.64 -13.91 6.67
CA GLU A 41 -0.63 -13.62 7.37
C GLU A 41 -1.01 -12.13 7.35
N THR A 42 -0.18 -11.30 6.72
CA THR A 42 -0.33 -9.83 6.74
C THR A 42 -0.05 -9.25 5.37
N LEU A 43 -0.46 -8.00 5.17
CA LEU A 43 -0.14 -7.22 3.98
C LEU A 43 0.76 -6.06 4.38
N SER A 44 1.78 -5.81 3.57
CA SER A 44 2.63 -4.63 3.67
C SER A 44 2.37 -3.75 2.47
N PHE A 45 1.83 -2.55 2.66
CA PHE A 45 1.62 -1.60 1.56
C PHE A 45 1.99 -0.19 1.98
N GLY A 46 2.28 0.67 1.02
CA GLY A 46 2.68 2.03 1.30
C GLY A 46 2.90 2.88 0.06
N ILE A 47 3.11 4.17 0.30
CA ILE A 47 3.43 5.18 -0.71
C ILE A 47 4.95 5.34 -0.77
N VAL A 48 5.48 5.48 -1.98
CA VAL A 48 6.88 5.86 -2.24
C VAL A 48 6.86 7.22 -2.94
N CYS A 49 7.48 8.22 -2.34
CA CYS A 49 7.65 9.53 -2.96
C CYS A 49 8.97 10.18 -2.49
N PRO A 50 9.57 11.07 -3.30
CA PRO A 50 10.76 11.81 -2.88
C PRO A 50 10.50 12.66 -1.65
N LEU A 51 11.46 12.73 -0.72
CA LEU A 51 11.33 13.55 0.49
C LEU A 51 11.10 15.04 0.16
N SER A 52 11.69 15.52 -0.94
CA SER A 52 11.48 16.87 -1.47
C SER A 52 10.04 17.16 -1.88
N SER A 53 9.26 16.13 -2.21
CA SER A 53 7.84 16.22 -2.58
C SER A 53 6.93 16.24 -1.36
N LEU A 54 7.32 15.55 -0.28
CA LEU A 54 6.59 15.52 0.99
C LEU A 54 6.55 16.88 1.70
N GLY A 55 7.65 17.64 1.65
CA GLY A 55 7.72 18.98 2.26
C GLY A 55 7.02 20.07 1.45
N LYS A 56 6.74 19.82 0.17
CA LYS A 56 6.13 20.79 -0.77
C LYS A 56 4.68 20.48 -1.12
N GLY A 57 4.22 19.25 -0.83
CA GLY A 57 2.86 18.81 -1.12
C GLY A 57 1.84 19.38 -0.16
N ALA A 58 0.64 19.71 -0.67
CA ALA A 58 -0.49 20.14 0.16
C ALA A 58 -1.08 19.01 1.03
N VAL A 59 -0.77 17.75 0.71
CA VAL A 59 -1.32 16.57 1.39
C VAL A 59 -0.21 15.91 2.22
N PRO A 60 -0.42 15.69 3.53
CA PRO A 60 0.55 14.98 4.37
C PRO A 60 0.66 13.51 3.96
N ALA A 61 1.79 12.86 4.29
CA ALA A 61 2.04 11.44 3.98
C ALA A 61 0.92 10.49 4.41
N SER A 62 0.32 10.76 5.58
CA SER A 62 -0.82 10.00 6.09
C SER A 62 -2.04 10.11 5.17
N GLY A 63 -2.34 11.30 4.67
CA GLY A 63 -3.44 11.52 3.73
C GLY A 63 -3.23 10.83 2.38
N LEU A 64 -1.98 10.69 1.93
CA LEU A 64 -1.65 9.90 0.74
C LEU A 64 -1.88 8.40 0.98
N LEU A 65 -1.52 7.90 2.17
CA LEU A 65 -1.78 6.50 2.54
C LEU A 65 -3.30 6.22 2.64
N ASP A 66 -4.08 7.15 3.18
CA ASP A 66 -5.53 7.01 3.27
C ASP A 66 -6.19 7.03 1.88
N ARG A 67 -5.70 7.89 0.98
CA ARG A 67 -6.11 7.87 -0.45
C ARG A 67 -5.81 6.52 -1.09
N LEU A 68 -4.62 5.98 -0.88
CA LEU A 68 -4.24 4.66 -1.39
C LEU A 68 -5.15 3.55 -0.84
N LYS A 69 -5.46 3.55 0.46
CA LYS A 69 -6.43 2.61 1.07
C LYS A 69 -7.82 2.68 0.42
N SER A 70 -8.25 3.89 0.05
CA SER A 70 -9.55 4.11 -0.61
C SER A 70 -9.55 3.83 -2.11
N HIS A 71 -8.39 3.60 -2.73
CA HIS A 71 -8.26 3.45 -4.17
C HIS A 71 -9.05 2.23 -4.67
N PRO A 72 -9.83 2.33 -5.77
CA PRO A 72 -10.70 1.23 -6.23
C PRO A 72 -9.98 -0.10 -6.47
N ALA A 73 -8.72 -0.06 -6.88
CA ALA A 73 -7.89 -1.26 -7.07
C ALA A 73 -7.43 -1.90 -5.74
N LEU A 74 -7.30 -1.13 -4.66
CA LEU A 74 -6.76 -1.60 -3.38
C LEU A 74 -7.87 -1.88 -2.35
N ARG A 75 -8.96 -1.11 -2.39
CA ARG A 75 -10.08 -1.22 -1.44
C ARG A 75 -10.62 -2.65 -1.30
N PRO A 76 -10.85 -3.42 -2.39
CA PRO A 76 -11.32 -4.81 -2.27
C PRO A 76 -10.28 -5.74 -1.63
N LEU A 77 -8.99 -5.47 -1.87
CA LEU A 77 -7.88 -6.28 -1.34
C LEU A 77 -7.69 -6.08 0.18
N LEU A 78 -8.04 -4.89 0.67
CA LEU A 78 -7.92 -4.50 2.09
C LEU A 78 -9.23 -4.66 2.88
N GLN A 79 -10.30 -5.17 2.27
CA GLN A 79 -11.59 -5.27 2.95
C GLN A 79 -11.48 -6.17 4.19
N ASP A 80 -12.13 -5.80 5.29
CA ASP A 80 -12.12 -6.56 6.55
C ASP A 80 -10.71 -6.82 7.12
N SER A 81 -9.76 -5.93 6.76
CA SER A 81 -8.42 -5.90 7.35
C SER A 81 -8.29 -4.77 8.37
N GLU A 82 -7.40 -4.98 9.34
CA GLU A 82 -7.04 -3.99 10.34
C GLU A 82 -5.61 -3.49 10.11
N THR A 83 -5.37 -2.21 10.42
CA THR A 83 -4.01 -1.65 10.37
C THR A 83 -3.24 -2.06 11.64
N LEU A 84 -2.25 -2.96 11.48
CA LEU A 84 -1.40 -3.41 12.59
C LEU A 84 -0.32 -2.38 13.00
N GLY A 85 0.09 -1.51 12.08
CA GLY A 85 1.10 -0.49 12.36
C GLY A 85 1.41 0.37 11.14
N ILE A 86 1.96 1.57 11.40
CA ILE A 86 2.40 2.50 10.37
C ILE A 86 3.85 2.85 10.66
N ARG A 87 4.73 2.70 9.66
CA ARG A 87 6.15 3.04 9.77
C ARG A 87 6.51 4.02 8.66
N ARG A 88 7.34 5.00 8.99
CA ARG A 88 8.00 5.87 8.01
C ARG A 88 9.39 5.33 7.77
N ALA A 89 9.67 4.93 6.53
CA ALA A 89 11.02 4.61 6.11
C ALA A 89 11.62 5.87 5.49
N SER A 90 12.64 6.44 6.14
CA SER A 90 13.49 7.49 5.59
C SER A 90 14.79 6.85 5.14
N GLY A 91 15.06 6.84 3.83
CA GLY A 91 16.36 6.44 3.31
C GLY A 91 17.42 7.44 3.77
N THR A 92 18.39 6.96 4.55
CA THR A 92 19.67 7.64 4.79
C THR A 92 20.64 7.32 3.68
#